data_AF-A0A5E4GDE8-F1
#
_entry.id   AF-A0A5E4GDE8-F1
#
_cell.length_a   1.000
_cell.length_b   1.000
_cell.length_c   1.000
_cell.angle_alpha   90.00
_cell.angle_beta   90.00
_cell.angle_gamma   90.00
#
_symmetry.space_group_name_H-M   'P 1'
#
loop_
_entity.id
_entity.type
_entity.pdbx_description
1 polymer ?
#
loop_
_entity_poly.entity_id
_entity_poly.type
_entity_poly.pdbx_seq_one_letter_code
_entity_poly.pdbx_strand_id
1 'polypeptide(L)'
;TDRRSMSGYFMFVGGNLVTWRSKKQKVVSRSSAEAEYRGIAQGVCELLCLRRLLRDLGFGPHKPMDLYCDNKAAIAIAHNSV
;
A
#
# COMPACT_ATOMS: atom_id res chain seq x y z
N THR A 1 -23.80 11.14 8.24
CA THR A 1 -23.57 10.09 7.22
C THR A 1 -22.08 9.96 6.97
N ASP A 2 -21.46 8.84 7.35
CA ASP A 2 -20.01 8.65 7.21
C ASP A 2 -19.68 8.30 5.74
N ARG A 3 -18.97 9.20 5.04
CA ARG A 3 -18.60 9.06 3.62
C ARG A 3 -17.13 8.68 3.41
N ARG A 4 -16.45 8.21 4.46
CA ARG A 4 -15.01 7.89 4.40
C ARG A 4 -14.81 6.44 3.98
N SER A 5 -13.98 6.24 2.97
CA SER A 5 -13.60 4.91 2.49
C SER A 5 -12.81 4.14 3.55
N MET A 6 -12.88 2.81 3.47
CA MET A 6 -11.95 1.93 4.17
C MET A 6 -10.75 1.68 3.27
N SER A 7 -9.54 1.82 3.81
CA SER A 7 -8.32 1.38 3.13
C SER A 7 -7.80 0.13 3.83
N GLY A 8 -7.41 -0.86 3.02
CA GLY A 8 -6.72 -2.04 3.50
C GLY A 8 -5.50 -2.36 2.64
N TYR A 9 -4.55 -3.05 3.24
CA TYR A 9 -3.41 -3.64 2.56
C TYR A 9 -2.94 -4.88 3.32
N PHE A 10 -2.21 -5.74 2.63
CA PHE A 10 -1.52 -6.89 3.22
C PHE A 10 -0.18 -7.09 2.51
N MET A 11 0.78 -7.70 3.20
CA MET A 11 2.13 -7.91 2.68
C MET A 11 2.60 -9.33 2.95
N PHE A 12 3.17 -9.93 1.92
CA PHE A 12 3.78 -11.25 1.99
C PHE A 12 5.30 -11.16 1.96
N VAL A 13 5.98 -12.01 2.72
CA VAL A 13 7.43 -12.23 2.65
C VAL A 13 7.67 -13.73 2.54
N GLY A 14 8.33 -14.17 1.46
CA GLY A 14 8.60 -15.59 1.22
C GLY A 14 7.33 -16.47 1.18
N GLY A 15 6.21 -15.93 0.69
CA GLY A 15 4.92 -16.64 0.65
C GLY A 15 4.10 -16.60 1.94
N ASN A 16 4.60 -15.97 3.01
CA ASN A 16 3.92 -15.88 4.30
C ASN A 16 3.34 -14.48 4.52
N LEU A 17 2.11 -14.38 5.04
CA LEU A 17 1.49 -13.11 5.42
C LEU A 17 2.20 -12.54 6.65
N VAL A 18 2.84 -11.38 6.52
CA VAL A 18 3.60 -10.75 7.61
C VAL A 18 2.85 -9.56 8.20
N THR A 19 2.14 -8.79 7.38
CA THR A 19 1.39 -7.63 7.84
C THR A 19 0.05 -7.51 7.12
N TRP A 20 -0.96 -7.02 7.82
CA TRP A 20 -2.24 -6.61 7.23
C TRP A 20 -2.82 -5.44 8.02
N ARG A 21 -3.63 -4.64 7.34
CA ARG A 21 -4.36 -3.54 7.97
C ARG A 21 -5.68 -3.33 7.25
N SER A 22 -6.69 -2.94 8.01
CA SER A 22 -7.91 -2.32 7.50
C SER A 22 -8.25 -1.14 8.39
N LYS A 23 -8.35 0.05 7.80
CA LYS A 23 -8.56 1.30 8.56
C LYS A 23 -9.42 2.27 7.76
N LYS A 24 -10.37 2.91 8.44
CA LYS A 24 -11.14 4.01 7.88
C LYS A 24 -10.23 5.20 7.58
N GLN A 25 -10.30 5.72 6.36
CA GLN A 25 -9.54 6.92 5.98
C GLN A 25 -9.94 8.10 6.85
N LYS A 26 -8.97 8.96 7.19
CA LYS A 26 -9.23 10.15 8.00
C LYS A 26 -10.08 11.18 7.25
N VAL A 27 -9.95 11.21 5.93
CA VAL A 27 -10.57 12.18 5.03
C VAL A 27 -11.51 11.50 4.05
N VAL A 28 -12.47 12.25 3.53
CA VAL A 28 -13.40 11.79 2.50
C VAL A 28 -12.68 11.85 1.15
N SER A 29 -12.75 10.75 0.39
CA SER A 29 -12.26 10.70 -0.99
C SER A 29 -13.38 11.08 -1.95
N ARG A 30 -13.05 11.79 -3.03
CA ARG A 30 -14.01 12.24 -4.05
C ARG A 30 -14.20 11.23 -5.17
N SER A 31 -13.35 10.20 -5.23
CA SER A 31 -13.44 9.08 -6.17
C SER A 31 -12.88 7.80 -5.54
N SER A 32 -13.21 6.64 -6.12
CA SER A 32 -12.59 5.37 -5.75
C SER A 32 -11.09 5.34 -6.07
N ALA A 33 -10.68 5.91 -7.21
CA ALA A 33 -9.27 6.00 -7.60
C ALA A 33 -8.43 6.79 -6.59
N GLU A 34 -8.96 7.92 -6.10
CA GLU A 34 -8.32 8.68 -5.04
C GLU A 34 -8.24 7.89 -3.73
N ALA A 35 -9.33 7.20 -3.35
CA ALA A 35 -9.37 6.40 -2.15
C ALA A 35 -8.32 5.27 -2.19
N GLU A 36 -8.23 4.57 -3.32
CA GLU A 36 -7.26 3.50 -3.55
C GLU A 36 -5.83 4.04 -3.61
N TYR A 37 -5.59 5.15 -4.30
CA TYR A 37 -4.27 5.79 -4.34
C TYR A 37 -3.78 6.19 -2.94
N ARG A 38 -4.67 6.71 -2.09
CA ARG A 38 -4.36 6.96 -0.66
C ARG A 38 -4.04 5.67 0.10
N GLY A 39 -4.74 4.57 -0.20
CA GLY A 39 -4.47 3.24 0.35
C GLY A 39 -3.09 2.70 -0.06
N ILE A 40 -2.77 2.78 -1.36
CA ILE A 40 -1.45 2.47 -1.93
C ILE A 40 -0.36 3.25 -1.20
N ALA A 41 -0.50 4.56 -1.04
CA ALA A 41 0.51 5.39 -0.38
C ALA A 41 0.77 4.96 1.08
N GLN A 42 -0.27 4.57 1.82
CA GLN A 42 -0.11 4.03 3.18
C GLN A 42 0.58 2.65 3.16
N GLY A 43 0.16 1.77 2.26
CA GLY A 43 0.78 0.45 2.07
C GLY A 43 2.27 0.57 1.73
N VAL A 44 2.65 1.48 0.83
CA VAL A 44 4.06 1.70 0.45
C VAL A 44 4.91 2.17 1.63
N CYS A 45 4.40 3.08 2.47
CA CYS A 45 5.14 3.55 3.65
C CYS A 45 5.51 2.38 4.59
N GLU A 46 4.54 1.50 4.84
CA GLU A 46 4.70 0.33 5.70
C GLU A 46 5.59 -0.74 5.04
N LEU A 47 5.49 -0.88 3.72
CA LEU A 47 6.32 -1.78 2.92
C LEU A 47 7.79 -1.33 2.95
N LEU A 48 8.06 -0.03 2.88
CA LEU A 48 9.41 0.53 3.02
C LEU A 48 9.96 0.33 4.43
N CYS A 49 9.12 0.45 5.46
CA CYS A 49 9.50 0.13 6.83
C CYS A 49 9.88 -1.34 6.97
N LEU A 50 9.05 -2.25 6.46
CA LEU A 50 9.31 -3.69 6.45
C LEU A 50 10.60 -4.03 5.68
N ARG A 51 10.85 -3.40 4.53
CA ARG A 51 12.11 -3.58 3.78
C ARG A 51 13.34 -3.19 4.59
N ARG A 52 13.27 -2.07 5.33
CA ARG A 52 14.37 -1.64 6.20
C ARG A 52 14.60 -2.68 7.31
N LEU A 53 13.53 -3.13 7.96
CA LEU A 53 13.61 -4.18 8.98
C LEU A 53 14.24 -5.46 8.44
N LEU A 54 13.81 -5.94 7.26
CA LEU A 54 14.37 -7.13 6.62
C LEU A 54 15.86 -6.95 6.32
N ARG A 55 16.27 -5.77 5.85
CA ARG A 55 17.67 -5.46 5.61
C ARG A 55 18.49 -5.49 6.90
N ASP A 56 17.98 -4.91 7.98
CA ASP A 56 18.67 -4.85 9.27
C ASP A 56 18.80 -6.25 9.89
N LEU A 57 17.88 -7.17 9.58
CA LEU A 57 17.94 -8.60 9.95
C LEU A 57 18.83 -9.45 9.02
N GLY A 58 19.45 -8.87 7.99
CA GLY A 58 20.30 -9.58 7.03
C GLY A 58 19.55 -10.23 5.84
N PHE A 59 18.24 -10.02 5.73
CA PHE A 59 17.38 -10.52 4.65
C PHE A 59 16.97 -9.42 3.65
N GLY A 60 17.86 -8.47 3.39
CA GLY A 60 17.57 -7.33 2.53
C GLY A 60 17.14 -7.77 1.11
N PRO A 61 15.93 -7.42 0.64
CA PRO A 61 15.50 -7.82 -0.69
C PRO A 61 16.36 -7.13 -1.77
N HIS A 62 16.97 -7.92 -2.64
CA HIS A 62 17.78 -7.44 -3.77
C HIS A 62 16.94 -6.90 -4.93
N LYS A 63 15.67 -7.32 -5.03
CA LYS A 63 14.75 -6.91 -6.09
C LYS A 63 13.78 -5.82 -5.60
N PRO A 64 13.13 -5.07 -6.51
CA PRO A 64 11.95 -4.29 -6.18
C PRO A 64 10.89 -5.19 -5.51
N MET A 65 10.11 -4.62 -4.60
CA MET A 65 8.97 -5.32 -4.01
C MET A 65 7.74 -5.03 -4.87
N ASP A 66 6.99 -6.07 -5.19
CA ASP A 66 5.79 -5.93 -6.00
C ASP A 66 4.64 -5.37 -5.17
N LEU A 67 3.88 -4.45 -5.76
CA LEU A 67 2.69 -3.86 -5.19
C LEU A 67 1.51 -4.09 -6.13
N TYR A 68 0.44 -4.64 -5.60
CA TYR A 68 -0.77 -4.96 -6.35
C TYR A 68 -1.92 -4.06 -5.89
N CYS A 69 -2.71 -3.58 -6.85
CA CYS A 69 -3.94 -2.84 -6.62
C CYS A 69 -4.97 -3.31 -7.66
N ASP A 70 -6.24 -3.35 -7.31
CA ASP A 70 -7.33 -3.72 -8.21
C ASP A 70 -7.81 -2.53 -9.07
N ASN A 71 -7.53 -1.30 -8.65
CA ASN A 71 -7.96 -0.09 -9.32
C ASN A 71 -6.93 0.42 -10.34
N LYS A 72 -7.20 0.15 -11.62
CA LYS A 72 -6.36 0.59 -12.76
C LYS A 72 -6.13 2.09 -12.82
N ALA A 73 -7.10 2.91 -12.42
CA ALA A 73 -6.93 4.37 -12.41
C ALA A 73 -5.96 4.81 -11.31
N ALA A 74 -6.04 4.19 -10.12
CA ALA A 74 -5.08 4.44 -9.05
C ALA A 74 -3.65 4.01 -9.44
N ILE A 75 -3.52 2.87 -10.13
CA ILE A 75 -2.25 2.40 -10.71
C ILE A 75 -1.71 3.42 -11.72
N ALA A 76 -2.54 3.88 -12.65
CA ALA A 76 -2.12 4.87 -13.65
C ALA A 76 -1.65 6.18 -13.00
N ILE A 77 -2.36 6.65 -11.96
CA ILE A 77 -1.96 7.83 -11.18
C ILE A 77 -0.59 7.60 -10.53
N ALA A 78 -0.35 6.42 -9.95
CA ALA A 78 0.92 6.08 -9.31
C ALA A 78 2.10 5.98 -10.28
N HIS A 79 1.85 5.59 -11.53
CA HIS A 79 2.88 5.52 -12.58
C HIS A 79 3.16 6.87 -13.26
N ASN A 80 2.29 7.85 -13.10
CA ASN A 80 2.50 9.15 -13.72
C ASN A 80 3.62 9.90 -12.96
N SER A 81 4.80 10.02 -13.58
CA SER A 81 5.83 10.93 -13.09
C SER A 81 5.36 12.36 -13.33
N VAL A 82 5.05 13.09 -12.25
CA VAL A 82 5.01 14.56 -12.28
C VAL A 82 6.35 15.15 -12.64
#